data_AF-A0A6J1HC50-F1
#
_entry.id   AF-A0A6J1HC50-F1
#
_cell.length_a   1.000
_cell.length_b   1.000
_cell.length_c   1.000
_cell.angle_alpha   90.00
_cell.angle_beta   90.00
_cell.angle_gamma   90.00
#
_symmetry.space_group_name_H-M   'P 1'
#
loop_
_entity.id
_entity.type
_entity.pdbx_description
1 polymer ?
#
loop_
_entity_poly.entity_id
_entity_poly.type
_entity_poly.pdbx_seq_one_letter_code
_entity_poly.pdbx_strand_id
1 'polypeptide(L)'
;MHVLQGDGPTTVTGDVSGLKAGLHGFHVHAMGDTTNGCMSTGPHFNPAGKQHGAPEDENRHAGDLGNITVGEDGKASFTITDNQIPLSGPNSIIGRAVVVHADPDDLGKGGHELSLSTGNAGARVACGIIGLQG
;
A
#
# COMPACT_ATOMS: atom_id res chain seq x y z
N MET A 1 10.36 -3.01 7.41
CA MET A 1 8.92 -2.76 7.63
C MET A 1 8.40 -3.82 8.60
N HIS A 2 7.66 -3.39 9.62
CA HIS A 2 6.96 -4.25 10.56
C HIS A 2 5.47 -3.96 10.48
N VAL A 3 4.65 -5.00 10.59
CA VAL A 3 3.20 -4.89 10.63
C VAL A 3 2.72 -5.57 11.90
N LEU A 4 2.02 -4.83 12.74
CA LEU A 4 1.60 -5.26 14.07
C LEU A 4 0.10 -5.04 14.21
N GLN A 5 -0.59 -6.02 14.79
CA GLN A 5 -1.99 -5.90 15.15
C GLN A 5 -2.17 -6.38 16.59
N GLY A 6 -2.69 -5.50 17.45
CA GLY A 6 -3.19 -5.85 18.79
C GLY A 6 -4.70 -6.10 18.75
N ASP A 7 -5.43 -5.63 19.76
CA ASP A 7 -6.90 -5.74 19.81
C ASP A 7 -7.64 -4.72 18.93
N GLY A 8 -6.94 -4.02 18.04
CA GLY A 8 -7.45 -2.85 17.33
C GLY A 8 -6.95 -2.74 15.88
N PRO A 9 -6.81 -1.51 15.37
CA PRO A 9 -6.28 -1.27 14.04
C PRO A 9 -4.90 -1.91 13.86
N THR A 10 -4.55 -2.21 12.61
CA THR A 10 -3.20 -2.68 12.27
C THR A 10 -2.28 -1.49 12.07
N THR A 11 -1.10 -1.54 12.68
CA THR A 11 -0.06 -0.52 12.54
C THR A 11 1.07 -1.05 11.65
N VAL A 12 1.39 -0.30 10.60
CA VAL A 12 2.51 -0.52 9.69
C VAL A 12 3.59 0.51 10.01
N THR A 13 4.78 0.06 10.39
CA THR A 13 5.97 0.91 10.53
C THR A 13 7.01 0.52 9.49
N GLY A 14 7.63 1.50 8.85
CA GLY A 14 8.57 1.23 7.77
C GLY A 14 9.62 2.30 7.61
N ASP A 15 10.79 1.85 7.18
CA ASP A 15 11.88 2.67 6.69
C ASP A 15 12.15 2.25 5.25
N VAL A 16 12.20 3.24 4.35
CA VAL A 16 12.59 3.05 2.94
C VAL A 16 13.69 4.02 2.58
N SER A 17 14.51 3.65 1.59
CA SER A 17 15.62 4.47 1.11
C SER A 17 15.84 4.25 -0.39
N GLY A 18 16.54 5.18 -1.04
CA GLY A 18 16.84 5.11 -2.46
C GLY A 18 15.67 5.54 -3.36
N LEU A 19 14.71 6.27 -2.81
CA LEU A 19 13.57 6.82 -3.54
C LEU A 19 13.80 8.31 -3.88
N LYS A 20 13.07 8.81 -4.86
CA LYS A 20 13.05 10.25 -5.18
C LYS A 20 12.37 11.00 -4.03
N ALA A 21 12.80 12.23 -3.76
CA ALA A 21 12.09 13.08 -2.80
C ALA A 21 10.66 13.38 -3.26
N GLY A 22 9.71 13.38 -2.33
CA GLY A 22 8.29 13.64 -2.60
C GLY A 22 7.36 12.54 -2.09
N LEU A 23 6.13 12.54 -2.61
CA LEU A 23 5.11 11.57 -2.28
C LEU A 23 5.21 10.34 -3.18
N HIS A 24 5.01 9.17 -2.58
CA HIS A 24 4.99 7.88 -3.27
C HIS A 24 3.77 7.09 -2.81
N GLY A 25 2.96 6.62 -3.77
CA GLY A 25 1.82 5.74 -3.48
C GLY A 25 2.27 4.47 -2.75
N PHE A 26 1.51 4.06 -1.75
CA PHE A 26 1.83 2.92 -0.89
C PHE A 26 0.58 2.06 -0.69
N HIS A 27 0.64 0.81 -1.15
CA HIS A 27 -0.53 -0.05 -1.19
C HIS A 27 -0.21 -1.49 -0.78
N VAL A 28 -1.20 -2.17 -0.19
CA VAL A 28 -1.23 -3.63 -0.14
C VAL A 28 -1.85 -4.14 -1.45
N HIS A 29 -1.10 -4.96 -2.18
CA HIS A 29 -1.55 -5.61 -3.41
C HIS A 29 -2.17 -6.98 -3.12
N ALA A 30 -3.00 -7.45 -4.04
CA ALA A 30 -3.83 -8.65 -3.83
C ALA A 30 -3.01 -9.93 -3.66
N MET A 31 -1.86 -10.04 -4.32
CA MET A 31 -1.05 -11.27 -4.34
C MET A 31 0.34 -11.03 -3.74
N GLY A 32 0.86 -12.05 -3.04
CA GLY A 32 2.28 -12.15 -2.68
C GLY A 32 3.09 -12.92 -3.73
N ASP A 33 2.75 -12.77 -5.00
CA ASP A 33 3.50 -13.39 -6.09
C ASP A 33 4.57 -12.41 -6.60
N THR A 34 5.84 -12.82 -6.51
CA THR A 34 7.01 -12.05 -6.94
C THR A 34 7.78 -12.72 -8.09
N THR A 35 7.17 -13.71 -8.76
CA THR A 35 7.80 -14.45 -9.88
C THR A 35 8.20 -13.57 -11.06
N ASN A 36 7.49 -12.46 -11.29
CA ASN A 36 7.84 -11.42 -12.25
C ASN A 36 8.06 -10.07 -11.53
N GLY A 37 8.81 -10.12 -10.42
CA GLY A 37 9.01 -8.97 -9.55
C GLY A 37 7.68 -8.41 -9.04
N CYS A 38 7.59 -7.08 -8.91
CA CYS A 38 6.39 -6.44 -8.38
C CYS A 38 5.20 -6.49 -9.32
N MET A 39 5.36 -6.85 -10.60
CA MET A 39 4.24 -6.92 -11.54
C MET A 39 3.28 -8.07 -11.22
N SER A 40 3.79 -9.18 -10.70
CA SER A 40 2.98 -10.36 -10.34
C SER A 40 2.11 -10.17 -9.10
N THR A 41 2.30 -9.09 -8.32
CA THR A 41 1.51 -8.87 -7.09
C THR A 41 0.04 -8.53 -7.35
N GLY A 42 -0.37 -8.38 -8.62
CA GLY A 42 -1.76 -8.10 -9.00
C GLY A 42 -2.19 -6.65 -8.71
N PRO A 43 -3.50 -6.34 -8.69
CA PRO A 43 -4.01 -5.00 -8.36
C PRO A 43 -3.98 -4.74 -6.84
N HIS A 44 -4.49 -3.60 -6.39
CA HIS A 44 -4.67 -3.31 -4.97
C HIS A 44 -5.58 -4.37 -4.32
N PHE A 45 -5.36 -4.66 -3.05
CA PHE A 45 -6.19 -5.60 -2.30
C PHE A 45 -7.59 -5.00 -2.07
N ASN A 46 -8.60 -5.57 -2.72
CA ASN A 46 -9.96 -5.04 -2.74
C ASN A 46 -11.03 -6.14 -2.52
N PRO A 47 -11.17 -6.69 -1.31
CA PRO A 47 -12.15 -7.73 -1.02
C PRO A 47 -13.60 -7.21 -1.08
N ALA A 48 -13.81 -5.90 -0.97
CA ALA A 48 -15.14 -5.27 -0.95
C ALA A 48 -15.62 -4.79 -2.33
N GLY A 49 -14.79 -4.90 -3.39
CA GLY A 49 -15.15 -4.46 -4.74
C GLY A 49 -15.39 -2.95 -4.87
N LYS A 50 -14.71 -2.14 -4.04
CA LYS A 50 -14.83 -0.67 -4.03
C LYS A 50 -13.96 -0.01 -5.10
N GLN A 51 -14.14 1.29 -5.30
CA GLN A 51 -13.18 2.09 -6.07
C GLN A 51 -11.97 2.43 -5.20
N HIS A 52 -10.89 2.84 -5.85
CA HIS A 52 -9.72 3.38 -5.16
C HIS A 52 -10.05 4.73 -4.49
N GLY A 53 -9.47 4.99 -3.32
CA GLY A 53 -9.66 6.23 -2.57
C GLY A 53 -8.58 6.46 -1.51
N ALA A 54 -8.70 7.56 -0.77
CA ALA A 54 -7.81 7.85 0.35
C ALA A 54 -8.04 6.88 1.53
N PRO A 55 -7.05 6.67 2.42
CA PRO A 55 -7.23 5.83 3.61
C PRO A 55 -8.39 6.28 4.51
N GLU A 56 -8.70 7.57 4.58
CA GLU A 56 -9.81 8.10 5.36
C GLU A 56 -11.18 7.92 4.69
N ASP A 57 -11.24 7.58 3.40
CA ASP A 57 -12.49 7.50 2.66
C ASP A 57 -13.25 6.20 2.98
N GLU A 58 -14.58 6.26 3.03
CA GLU A 58 -15.41 5.04 3.15
C GLU A 58 -15.35 4.19 1.88
N ASN A 59 -15.28 4.84 0.71
CA ASN A 59 -15.14 4.20 -0.60
C ASN A 59 -13.66 4.16 -1.00
N ARG A 60 -12.99 3.08 -0.60
CA ARG A 60 -11.59 2.79 -0.90
C ARG A 60 -11.38 1.29 -1.01
N HIS A 61 -10.28 0.86 -1.63
CA HIS A 61 -9.82 -0.50 -1.47
C HIS A 61 -9.32 -0.73 -0.03
N ALA A 62 -9.32 -1.99 0.41
CA ALA A 62 -8.76 -2.33 1.71
C ALA A 62 -7.25 -2.01 1.77
N GLY A 63 -6.54 -2.28 0.68
CA GLY A 63 -5.11 -2.05 0.55
C GLY A 63 -4.67 -0.62 0.26
N ASP A 64 -5.58 0.36 0.16
CA ASP A 64 -5.22 1.75 -0.09
C ASP A 64 -4.69 2.39 1.21
N LEU A 65 -3.37 2.62 1.29
CA LEU A 65 -2.70 3.24 2.44
C LEU A 65 -2.19 4.67 2.12
N GLY A 66 -2.52 5.19 0.94
CA GLY A 66 -2.22 6.56 0.51
C GLY A 66 -0.76 6.74 0.12
N ASN A 67 -0.11 7.78 0.65
CA ASN A 67 1.27 8.12 0.30
C ASN A 67 2.22 8.01 1.50
N ILE A 68 3.45 7.60 1.21
CA ILE A 68 4.60 7.86 2.09
C ILE A 68 5.37 9.09 1.58
N THR A 69 5.96 9.84 2.50
CA THR A 69 6.74 11.05 2.18
C THR A 69 8.23 10.79 2.30
N VAL A 70 8.93 10.88 1.17
CA VAL A 70 10.38 10.70 1.08
C VAL A 70 11.06 12.07 1.14
N GLY A 71 12.04 12.21 2.03
CA GLY A 71 12.86 13.41 2.20
C GLY A 71 13.89 13.61 1.08
N GLU A 72 14.58 14.74 1.09
CA GLU A 72 15.62 15.07 0.09
C GLU A 72 16.83 14.13 0.12
N ASP A 73 17.06 13.45 1.26
CA ASP A 73 18.08 12.42 1.40
C ASP A 73 17.68 11.06 0.79
N GLY A 74 16.50 11.00 0.16
CA GLY A 74 15.96 9.82 -0.50
C GLY A 74 15.45 8.76 0.48
N LYS A 75 15.13 9.13 1.72
CA LYS A 75 14.63 8.23 2.77
C LYS A 75 13.25 8.63 3.28
N ALA A 76 12.49 7.65 3.76
CA ALA A 76 11.27 7.88 4.52
C ALA A 76 11.20 6.93 5.70
N SER A 77 10.80 7.46 6.86
CA SER A 77 10.37 6.68 8.02
C SER A 77 8.91 7.03 8.29
N PHE A 78 8.04 6.03 8.35
CA PHE A 78 6.60 6.25 8.45
C PHE A 78 5.93 5.28 9.42
N THR A 79 4.78 5.71 9.94
CA THR A 79 3.87 4.91 10.74
C THR A 79 2.45 5.15 10.22
N ILE A 80 1.79 4.08 9.80
CA ILE A 80 0.41 4.10 9.27
C ILE A 80 -0.42 3.20 10.17
N THR A 81 -1.60 3.67 10.55
CA THR A 81 -2.57 2.88 11.33
C THR A 81 -3.84 2.75 10.51
N ASP A 82 -4.31 1.53 10.31
CA ASP A 82 -5.40 1.26 9.39
C ASP A 82 -6.32 0.11 9.86
N ASN A 83 -7.61 0.24 9.54
CA ASN A 83 -8.66 -0.66 10.01
C ASN A 83 -9.09 -1.73 8.98
N GLN A 84 -8.59 -1.68 7.74
CA GLN A 84 -9.01 -2.57 6.65
C GLN A 84 -7.94 -3.61 6.26
N ILE A 85 -6.79 -3.61 6.91
CA ILE A 85 -5.67 -4.53 6.64
C ILE A 85 -5.37 -5.49 7.81
N PRO A 86 -6.34 -6.33 8.23
CA PRO A 86 -6.14 -7.22 9.35
C PRO A 86 -5.03 -8.25 9.07
N LEU A 87 -4.39 -8.76 10.12
CA LEU A 87 -3.37 -9.81 10.05
C LEU A 87 -3.95 -11.22 10.20
N SER A 88 -5.26 -11.34 10.45
CA SER A 88 -5.96 -12.62 10.60
C SER A 88 -7.33 -12.61 9.92
N GLY A 89 -7.96 -13.78 9.85
CA GLY A 89 -9.27 -13.96 9.22
C GLY A 89 -9.23 -13.95 7.68
N PRO A 90 -10.41 -13.96 7.03
CA PRO A 90 -10.53 -14.16 5.58
C PRO A 90 -9.94 -13.01 4.74
N ASN A 91 -9.88 -11.80 5.32
CA ASN A 91 -9.32 -10.62 4.67
C ASN A 91 -7.88 -10.33 5.12
N SER A 92 -7.19 -11.31 5.71
CA SER A 92 -5.81 -11.13 6.16
C SER A 92 -4.90 -10.63 5.02
N ILE A 93 -4.00 -9.71 5.36
CA ILE A 93 -2.92 -9.24 4.46
C ILE A 93 -1.65 -10.09 4.55
N ILE A 94 -1.57 -11.04 5.48
CA ILE A 94 -0.46 -12.00 5.55
C ILE A 94 -0.39 -12.80 4.23
N GLY A 95 0.81 -12.91 3.67
CA GLY A 95 1.05 -13.59 2.38
C GLY A 95 0.73 -12.73 1.15
N ARG A 96 0.27 -11.49 1.33
CA ARG A 96 0.14 -10.49 0.25
C ARG A 96 1.41 -9.66 0.14
N ALA A 97 1.49 -8.72 -0.81
CA ALA A 97 2.64 -7.83 -0.93
C ALA A 97 2.28 -6.38 -0.63
N VAL A 98 3.17 -5.66 0.05
CA VAL A 98 3.19 -4.20 0.00
C VAL A 98 3.92 -3.73 -1.25
N VAL A 99 3.52 -2.60 -1.80
CA VAL A 99 4.14 -1.98 -2.98
C VAL A 99 4.31 -0.48 -2.73
N VAL A 100 5.51 0.02 -3.02
CA VAL A 100 5.80 1.45 -3.15
C VAL A 100 5.80 1.79 -4.64
N HIS A 101 5.15 2.88 -4.99
CA HIS A 101 5.00 3.35 -6.37
C HIS A 101 5.96 4.48 -6.71
N ALA A 102 6.16 4.74 -8.01
CA ALA A 102 7.07 5.76 -8.52
C ALA A 102 6.55 7.19 -8.33
N ASP A 103 5.24 7.37 -8.45
CA ASP A 103 4.56 8.65 -8.45
C ASP A 103 3.59 8.77 -7.24
N PRO A 104 3.12 9.99 -6.94
CA PRO A 104 2.11 10.19 -5.90
C PRO A 104 0.81 9.46 -6.24
N ASP A 105 0.21 8.85 -5.24
CA ASP A 105 -1.20 8.44 -5.27
C ASP A 105 -2.09 9.69 -5.19
N ASP A 106 -2.95 9.88 -6.19
CA ASP A 106 -3.92 10.97 -6.30
C ASP A 106 -5.19 10.77 -5.45
N LEU A 107 -5.29 9.65 -4.75
CA LEU A 107 -6.34 9.28 -3.81
C LEU A 107 -7.74 9.20 -4.45
N GLY A 108 -7.79 8.90 -5.74
CA GLY A 108 -9.01 8.88 -6.54
C GLY A 108 -9.50 10.26 -6.96
N LYS A 109 -8.74 11.32 -6.67
CA LYS A 109 -9.18 12.73 -6.78
C LYS A 109 -8.47 13.48 -7.92
N GLY A 110 -7.60 12.81 -8.68
CA GLY A 110 -6.81 13.41 -9.75
C GLY A 110 -7.53 13.65 -11.08
N GLY A 111 -8.71 13.05 -11.29
CA GLY A 111 -9.48 13.20 -12.54
C GLY A 111 -8.89 12.47 -13.76
N HIS A 112 -7.86 11.64 -13.56
CA HIS A 112 -7.31 10.75 -14.58
C HIS A 112 -8.16 9.47 -14.68
N GLU A 113 -8.16 8.80 -15.84
CA GLU A 113 -8.92 7.56 -16.03
C GLU A 113 -8.50 6.45 -15.04
N LEU A 114 -7.24 6.50 -14.57
CA LEU A 114 -6.68 5.56 -13.60
C LEU A 114 -6.87 5.99 -12.14
N SER A 115 -7.37 7.21 -11.86
CA SER A 115 -7.50 7.73 -10.50
C SER A 115 -8.36 6.79 -9.64
N LEU A 116 -9.57 6.44 -10.11
CA LEU A 116 -10.51 5.59 -9.35
C LEU A 116 -10.13 4.09 -9.31
N SER A 117 -8.99 3.70 -9.88
CA SER A 117 -8.53 2.30 -9.88
C SER A 117 -7.16 2.09 -9.23
N THR A 118 -6.25 3.05 -9.36
CA THR A 118 -4.85 2.89 -8.92
C THR A 118 -4.27 4.15 -8.30
N GLY A 119 -5.07 5.22 -8.16
CA GLY A 119 -4.56 6.52 -7.72
C GLY A 119 -3.61 7.17 -8.73
N ASN A 120 -3.51 6.62 -9.95
CA ASN A 120 -2.56 7.04 -10.96
C ASN A 120 -1.09 7.10 -10.46
N ALA A 121 -0.72 6.24 -9.50
CA ALA A 121 0.58 6.27 -8.83
C ALA A 121 1.77 5.76 -9.69
N GLY A 122 1.52 5.39 -10.94
CA GLY A 122 2.56 4.96 -11.88
C GLY A 122 3.21 3.61 -11.52
N ALA A 123 4.48 3.47 -11.88
CA ALA A 123 5.21 2.20 -11.83
C ALA A 123 5.45 1.69 -10.39
N ARG A 124 5.65 0.38 -10.23
CA ARG A 124 5.97 -0.26 -8.94
C ARG A 124 7.48 -0.26 -8.76
N VAL A 125 8.01 0.49 -7.80
CA VAL A 125 9.46 0.67 -7.60
C VAL A 125 10.05 -0.26 -6.56
N ALA A 126 9.25 -0.70 -5.60
CA ALA A 126 9.64 -1.70 -4.61
C ALA A 126 8.41 -2.48 -4.15
N CYS A 127 8.62 -3.74 -3.77
CA CYS A 127 7.58 -4.56 -3.17
C CYS A 127 8.18 -5.63 -2.27
N GLY A 128 7.37 -6.14 -1.35
CA GLY A 128 7.78 -7.23 -0.46
C GLY A 128 6.57 -7.96 0.08
N ILE A 129 6.70 -9.29 0.19
CA ILE A 129 5.65 -10.14 0.76
C ILE A 129 5.58 -9.90 2.27
N ILE A 130 4.36 -9.74 2.79
CA ILE A 130 4.06 -9.62 4.21
C ILE A 130 4.12 -11.03 4.83
N GLY A 131 5.26 -11.36 5.41
CA GLY A 131 5.48 -12.62 6.11
C GLY A 131 4.96 -12.62 7.54
N LEU A 132 4.77 -13.81 8.11
CA LEU A 132 4.59 -13.98 9.54
C LEU A 132 5.94 -13.76 10.24
N GLN A 133 5.91 -13.01 11.34
CA GLN A 133 7.06 -12.79 12.22
C GLN A 133 6.69 -13.28 13.62
N GLY A 134 7.59 -14.05 14.24
CA GLY A 134 7.47 -14.57 15.61
C GLY A 134 8.52 -13.99 16.55
#